data_AF-A0AAF0B767-F1
#
_entry.id   AF-A0AAF0B767-F1
#
_cell.length_a   1.000
_cell.length_b   1.000
_cell.length_c   1.000
_cell.angle_alpha   90.00
_cell.angle_beta   90.00
_cell.angle_gamma   90.00
#
_symmetry.space_group_name_H-M   'P 1'
#
loop_
_entity.id
_entity.type
_entity.pdbx_description
1 polymer ?
#
loop_
_entity_poly.entity_id
_entity_poly.type
_entity_poly.pdbx_seq_one_letter_code
_entity_poly.pdbx_strand_id
1 'polypeptide(L)'
;MKWGTGSGNQIVTTITSNKNDEELLWIVNLYEEGKSMMGNKIQCDEIVTLKHVKSNGYLIGSQHYSILSNNFELSIDKDNSFGRFQVICENKKGGSYWMLGENVYLKSLNQNGYLSTSKKYE
;
A
#
# COMPACT_ATOMS: atom_id res chain seq x y z
N MET A 1 4.28 28.21 0.65
CA MET A 1 3.51 27.01 0.27
C MET A 1 2.63 26.63 1.45
N LYS A 2 1.30 26.67 1.32
CA LYS A 2 0.40 26.22 2.39
C LYS A 2 0.35 24.69 2.33
N TRP A 3 1.05 24.03 3.24
CA TRP A 3 1.00 22.57 3.44
C TRP A 3 -0.29 22.17 4.17
N GLY A 4 -1.45 22.46 3.57
CA GLY A 4 -2.77 22.30 4.21
C GLY A 4 -3.91 21.99 3.24
N THR A 5 -3.62 21.31 2.14
CA THR A 5 -4.61 20.83 1.17
C THR A 5 -4.53 19.31 1.05
N GLY A 6 -5.63 18.64 0.70
CA GLY A 6 -5.71 17.18 0.64
C GLY A 6 -6.57 16.61 1.76
N SER A 7 -6.38 15.33 2.10
CA SER A 7 -7.12 14.67 3.18
C SER A 7 -6.78 15.18 4.58
N GLY A 8 -5.60 15.78 4.78
CA GLY A 8 -5.10 16.11 6.12
C GLY A 8 -4.56 14.89 6.89
N ASN A 9 -4.59 13.71 6.27
CA ASN A 9 -4.02 12.48 6.82
C ASN A 9 -2.50 12.49 6.77
N GLN A 10 -1.88 11.53 7.46
CA GLN A 10 -0.43 11.39 7.42
C GLN A 10 0.05 11.07 5.99
N ILE A 11 1.06 11.80 5.53
CA ILE A 11 1.66 11.65 4.20
C ILE A 11 2.44 10.34 4.11
N VAL A 12 2.41 9.72 2.93
CA VAL A 12 3.24 8.57 2.57
C VAL A 12 4.18 8.96 1.44
N THR A 13 5.46 8.63 1.58
CA THR A 13 6.50 8.85 0.58
C THR A 13 7.28 7.57 0.32
N THR A 14 8.02 7.52 -0.78
CA THR A 14 8.98 6.45 -1.05
C THR A 14 10.39 6.92 -0.77
N ILE A 15 11.25 6.04 -0.27
CA ILE A 15 12.67 6.29 -0.06
C ILE A 15 13.45 5.05 -0.44
N THR A 16 14.53 5.22 -1.20
CA THR A 16 15.49 4.15 -1.45
C THR A 16 16.51 4.12 -0.31
N SER A 17 16.51 3.05 0.49
CA SER A 17 17.37 2.93 1.67
C SER A 17 17.72 1.46 1.95
N ASN A 18 18.91 1.24 2.51
CA ASN A 18 19.34 -0.06 3.04
C ASN A 18 19.14 -0.16 4.56
N LYS A 19 18.45 0.83 5.17
CA LYS A 19 18.16 0.84 6.60
C LYS A 19 16.96 -0.04 6.93
N ASN A 20 16.96 -0.59 8.14
CA ASN A 20 15.87 -1.40 8.68
C ASN A 20 15.23 -0.67 9.88
N ASP A 21 14.60 0.47 9.60
CA ASP A 21 13.97 1.33 10.60
C ASP A 21 12.45 1.10 10.61
N GLU A 22 11.81 1.22 11.77
CA GLU A 22 10.35 1.01 11.93
C GLU A 22 9.48 1.90 11.02
N GLU A 23 10.02 3.05 10.59
CA GLU A 23 9.38 4.00 9.66
C GLU A 23 9.35 3.50 8.21
N LEU A 24 10.11 2.45 7.90
CA LEU A 24 10.19 1.84 6.57
C LEU A 24 9.44 0.51 6.51
N LEU A 25 8.96 0.02 7.67
CA LEU A 25 8.37 -1.31 7.79
C LEU A 25 6.85 -1.29 7.67
N TRP A 26 6.35 -2.29 6.97
CA TRP A 26 4.93 -2.51 6.71
C TRP A 26 4.56 -3.95 7.02
N ILE A 27 3.41 -4.14 7.66
CA ILE A 27 2.80 -5.45 7.88
C ILE A 27 1.73 -5.63 6.81
N VAL A 28 1.82 -6.73 6.07
CA VAL A 28 0.79 -7.13 5.11
C VAL A 28 -0.16 -8.10 5.79
N ASN A 29 -1.46 -7.79 5.77
CA ASN A 29 -2.50 -8.66 6.30
C ASN A 29 -3.52 -8.97 5.21
N LEU A 30 -4.08 -10.17 5.21
CA LEU A 30 -5.28 -10.43 4.40
C LEU A 30 -6.43 -9.58 4.94
N TYR A 31 -7.21 -8.97 4.05
CA TYR A 31 -8.34 -8.13 4.44
C TYR A 31 -9.44 -8.93 5.14
N GLU A 32 -9.64 -10.19 4.76
CA GLU A 32 -10.56 -11.09 5.45
C GLU A 32 -9.93 -11.59 6.75
N GLU A 33 -10.32 -11.00 7.88
CA GLU A 33 -9.74 -11.26 9.21
C GLU A 33 -9.70 -12.75 9.58
N GLY A 34 -10.69 -13.54 9.15
CA GLY A 34 -10.75 -14.98 9.41
C GLY A 34 -9.71 -15.83 8.66
N LYS A 35 -9.01 -15.26 7.67
CA LYS A 35 -7.95 -15.93 6.90
C LYS A 35 -6.55 -15.43 7.23
N SER A 36 -6.43 -14.34 7.99
CA SER A 36 -5.15 -13.72 8.29
C SER A 36 -4.50 -14.37 9.52
N MET A 37 -3.71 -15.42 9.30
CA MET A 37 -2.78 -15.94 10.30
C MET A 37 -1.34 -15.63 9.89
N MET A 38 -0.50 -15.30 10.88
CA MET A 38 0.92 -15.06 10.64
C MET A 38 1.56 -16.30 10.00
N GLY A 39 2.31 -16.09 8.92
CA GLY A 39 2.95 -17.17 8.14
C GLY A 39 2.10 -17.73 7.00
N ASN A 40 0.84 -17.32 6.85
CA ASN A 40 0.06 -17.66 5.66
C ASN A 40 0.69 -17.03 4.41
N LYS A 41 0.78 -17.84 3.35
CA LYS A 41 1.20 -17.34 2.04
C LYS A 41 0.08 -16.49 1.45
N ILE A 42 0.44 -15.37 0.85
CA ILE A 42 -0.50 -14.51 0.14
C ILE A 42 -0.61 -15.01 -1.30
N GLN A 43 -1.83 -15.36 -1.72
CA GLN A 43 -2.11 -15.74 -3.10
C GLN A 43 -2.19 -14.49 -3.99
N CYS A 44 -1.83 -14.67 -5.25
CA CYS A 44 -2.13 -13.69 -6.28
C CYS A 44 -3.65 -13.49 -6.36
N ASP A 45 -4.05 -12.28 -6.67
CA ASP A 45 -5.43 -11.80 -6.73
C ASP A 45 -6.14 -11.69 -5.36
N GLU A 46 -5.49 -12.05 -4.22
CA GLU A 46 -6.01 -11.79 -2.88
C GLU A 46 -5.99 -10.30 -2.51
N ILE A 47 -6.86 -9.95 -1.57
CA ILE A 47 -7.04 -8.58 -1.08
C ILE A 47 -6.29 -8.45 0.25
N VAL A 48 -5.37 -7.49 0.30
CA VAL A 48 -4.54 -7.21 1.47
C VAL A 48 -4.76 -5.79 1.97
N THR A 49 -4.37 -5.57 3.22
CA THR A 49 -4.12 -4.25 3.81
C THR A 49 -2.64 -4.11 4.12
N LEU A 50 -2.12 -2.89 4.01
CA LEU A 50 -0.75 -2.58 4.39
C LEU A 50 -0.78 -1.68 5.62
N LYS A 51 -0.27 -2.18 6.74
CA LYS A 51 -0.22 -1.46 8.01
C LYS A 51 1.20 -0.94 8.26
N HIS A 52 1.35 0.36 8.38
CA HIS A 52 2.63 0.98 8.70
C HIS A 52 2.99 0.71 10.17
N VAL A 53 4.19 0.18 10.41
CA VAL A 53 4.62 -0.27 11.75
C VAL A 53 4.68 0.90 12.72
N LYS A 54 5.38 1.99 12.36
CA LYS A 54 5.61 3.10 13.31
C LYS A 54 4.34 3.85 13.70
N SER A 55 3.49 4.21 12.73
CA SER A 55 2.28 4.99 13.00
C SER A 55 1.07 4.14 13.37
N ASN A 56 1.18 2.81 13.23
CA ASN A 56 0.11 1.86 13.53
C ASN A 56 -1.19 2.22 12.79
N GLY A 57 -1.08 2.62 11.52
CA GLY A 57 -2.18 2.98 10.62
C GLY A 57 -2.03 2.24 9.29
N TYR A 58 -3.02 2.37 8.42
CA TYR A 58 -3.10 1.64 7.16
C TYR A 58 -2.88 2.59 5.99
N LEU A 59 -2.18 2.10 4.97
CA LEU A 59 -2.15 2.76 3.67
C LEU A 59 -3.57 2.78 3.11
N ILE A 60 -4.05 3.95 2.71
CA ILE A 60 -5.34 4.11 2.07
C ILE A 60 -5.23 4.98 0.82
N GLY A 61 -6.09 4.71 -0.16
CA GLY A 61 -6.36 5.67 -1.23
C GLY A 61 -7.46 6.62 -0.80
N SER A 62 -7.17 7.92 -0.80
CA SER A 62 -8.18 8.94 -0.46
C SER A 62 -9.05 9.30 -1.67
N GLN A 63 -10.09 10.10 -1.42
CA GLN A 63 -10.88 10.75 -2.48
C GLN A 63 -10.31 12.12 -2.90
N HIS A 64 -9.18 12.53 -2.31
CA HIS A 64 -8.49 13.76 -2.65
C HIS A 64 -7.47 13.51 -3.76
N TYR A 65 -7.18 14.54 -4.54
CA TYR A 65 -6.12 14.49 -5.53
C TYR A 65 -4.76 14.83 -4.90
N SER A 66 -3.74 14.07 -5.28
CA SER A 66 -2.35 14.39 -5.01
C SER A 66 -1.97 15.69 -5.69
N ILE A 67 -1.42 16.62 -4.92
CA ILE A 67 -0.95 17.93 -5.42
C ILE A 67 0.21 17.81 -6.42
N LEU A 68 0.91 16.66 -6.46
CA LEU A 68 2.09 16.46 -7.30
C LEU A 68 1.75 15.82 -8.64
N SER A 69 0.79 14.90 -8.67
CA SER A 69 0.49 14.08 -9.85
C SER A 69 -0.91 14.26 -10.41
N ASN A 70 -1.82 14.91 -9.67
CA ASN A 70 -3.25 14.97 -9.98
C ASN A 70 -3.93 13.57 -10.06
N ASN A 71 -3.26 12.51 -9.59
CA ASN A 71 -3.87 11.21 -9.31
C ASN A 71 -4.51 11.22 -7.91
N PHE A 72 -5.19 10.14 -7.49
CA PHE A 72 -5.65 10.02 -6.11
C PHE A 72 -4.47 10.02 -5.12
N GLU A 73 -4.63 10.77 -4.03
CA GLU A 73 -3.68 10.85 -2.93
C GLU A 73 -3.67 9.54 -2.13
N LEU A 74 -2.46 9.05 -1.83
CA LEU A 74 -2.23 7.99 -0.86
C LEU A 74 -1.84 8.59 0.49
N SER A 75 -2.38 8.05 1.58
CA SER A 75 -2.12 8.52 2.94
C SER A 75 -2.19 7.38 3.95
N ILE A 76 -1.81 7.66 5.21
CA ILE A 76 -2.05 6.75 6.34
C ILE A 76 -3.29 7.20 7.12
N ASP A 77 -4.18 6.25 7.40
CA ASP A 77 -5.35 6.44 8.26
C ASP A 77 -5.46 5.30 9.30
N LYS A 78 -6.24 5.51 10.38
CA LYS A 78 -6.57 4.47 11.35
C LYS A 78 -7.67 3.54 10.82
N ASP A 79 -8.55 4.04 9.98
CA ASP A 79 -9.57 3.26 9.28
C ASP A 79 -8.98 2.62 8.01
N ASN A 80 -9.19 1.32 7.83
CA ASN A 80 -8.71 0.56 6.67
C ASN A 80 -9.78 0.35 5.58
N SER A 81 -10.96 0.96 5.70
CA SER A 81 -12.08 0.82 4.75
C SER A 81 -11.69 1.18 3.31
N PHE A 82 -10.74 2.09 3.14
CA PHE A 82 -10.15 2.51 1.85
C PHE A 82 -8.73 1.95 1.61
N GLY A 83 -8.30 1.00 2.43
CA GLY A 83 -6.96 0.38 2.39
C GLY A 83 -6.95 -1.00 1.76
N ARG A 84 -7.86 -1.26 0.81
CA ARG A 84 -8.06 -2.58 0.19
C ARG A 84 -7.28 -2.65 -1.12
N PHE A 85 -6.20 -3.44 -1.13
CA PHE A 85 -5.35 -3.61 -2.29
C PHE A 85 -5.35 -5.05 -2.77
N GLN A 86 -5.66 -5.25 -4.05
CA GLN A 86 -5.52 -6.53 -4.71
C GLN A 86 -4.06 -6.75 -5.13
N VAL A 87 -3.50 -7.90 -4.77
CA VAL A 87 -2.13 -8.28 -5.15
C VAL A 87 -2.12 -8.87 -6.54
N ILE A 88 -1.54 -8.18 -7.52
CA ILE A 88 -1.41 -8.67 -8.89
C ILE A 88 0.04 -9.11 -9.12
N CYS A 89 0.27 -10.42 -9.16
CA CYS A 89 1.60 -10.97 -9.44
C CYS A 89 1.95 -10.79 -10.93
N GLU A 90 3.16 -10.30 -11.21
CA GLU A 90 3.65 -10.13 -12.59
C GLU A 90 3.82 -11.47 -13.31
N ASN A 91 4.39 -12.45 -12.63
CA ASN A 91 4.67 -13.77 -13.19
C ASN A 91 3.78 -14.86 -12.57
N LYS A 92 2.61 -15.12 -13.18
CA LYS A 92 1.71 -16.21 -12.75
C LYS A 92 2.26 -17.62 -13.05
N LYS A 93 3.41 -17.76 -13.72
CA LYS A 93 3.99 -19.08 -14.09
C LYS A 93 4.78 -19.74 -12.94
N GLY A 94 5.21 -18.98 -11.93
CA GLY A 94 6.01 -19.47 -10.80
C GLY A 94 5.21 -20.02 -9.61
N GLY A 95 3.88 -19.89 -9.64
CA GLY A 95 2.98 -20.29 -8.57
C GLY A 95 1.88 -19.26 -8.35
N SER A 96 0.85 -19.65 -7.60
CA SER A 96 -0.31 -18.81 -7.28
C SER A 96 -0.06 -17.83 -6.13
N TYR A 97 1.18 -17.60 -5.72
CA TYR A 97 1.53 -16.88 -4.48
C TYR A 97 2.54 -15.76 -4.71
N TRP A 98 2.46 -14.71 -3.89
CA TRP A 98 3.47 -13.67 -3.79
C TRP A 98 4.72 -14.22 -3.09
N MET A 99 5.80 -14.34 -3.85
CA MET A 99 7.10 -14.79 -3.37
C MET A 99 8.04 -13.61 -3.10
N LEU A 100 8.93 -13.76 -2.11
CA LEU A 100 9.95 -12.76 -1.82
C LEU A 100 10.86 -12.55 -3.05
N GLY A 101 11.10 -11.29 -3.42
CA GLY A 101 11.93 -10.92 -4.57
C GLY A 101 11.18 -10.86 -5.92
N GLU A 102 9.93 -11.32 -5.97
CA GLU A 102 9.08 -11.19 -7.16
C GLU A 102 8.36 -9.84 -7.17
N ASN A 103 8.19 -9.29 -8.37
CA ASN A 103 7.42 -8.06 -8.57
C ASN A 103 5.93 -8.34 -8.41
N VAL A 104 5.26 -7.46 -7.65
CA VAL A 104 3.81 -7.42 -7.54
C VAL A 104 3.32 -6.00 -7.78
N TYR A 105 2.12 -5.89 -8.35
CA TYR A 105 1.39 -4.65 -8.44
C TYR A 105 0.30 -4.65 -7.37
N LEU A 106 0.12 -3.52 -6.69
CA LEU A 106 -0.94 -3.35 -5.70
C LEU A 106 -2.04 -2.48 -6.33
N LYS A 107 -3.19 -3.10 -6.62
CA LYS A 107 -4.33 -2.41 -7.23
C LYS A 107 -5.31 -2.00 -6.14
N SER A 108 -5.57 -0.70 -5.99
CA SER A 108 -6.65 -0.22 -5.12
C SER A 108 -8.00 -0.66 -5.66
N LEU A 109 -8.81 -1.28 -4.79
CA LEU A 109 -10.20 -1.62 -5.13
C LEU A 109 -11.11 -0.39 -5.15
N ASN A 110 -10.85 0.60 -4.30
CA ASN A 110 -11.69 1.79 -4.19
C ASN A 110 -11.47 2.75 -5.37
N GLN A 111 -10.23 2.92 -5.82
CA GLN A 111 -9.88 3.85 -6.91
C GLN A 111 -9.74 3.16 -8.27
N ASN A 112 -9.74 1.82 -8.31
CA ASN A 112 -9.48 1.03 -9.53
C ASN A 112 -8.17 1.40 -10.25
N GLY A 113 -7.17 1.84 -9.48
CA GLY A 113 -5.84 2.24 -9.96
C GLY A 113 -4.73 1.48 -9.24
N TYR A 114 -3.50 1.60 -9.74
CA TYR A 114 -2.33 0.96 -9.13
C TYR A 114 -1.53 1.94 -8.27
N LEU A 115 -0.97 1.44 -7.17
CA LEU A 115 0.07 2.16 -6.44
C LEU A 115 1.24 2.43 -7.37
N SER A 116 1.71 3.67 -7.35
CA SER A 116 2.83 4.10 -8.16
C SER A 116 3.62 5.17 -7.43
N THR A 117 4.92 5.19 -7.70
CA THR A 117 5.80 6.28 -7.33
C THR A 117 6.46 6.83 -8.59
N SER A 118 7.07 8.01 -8.49
CA SER A 118 7.85 8.60 -9.57
C SER A 118 9.17 9.10 -9.00
N LYS A 119 10.27 8.77 -9.68
CA LYS A 119 11.60 9.33 -9.37
C LYS A 119 11.66 10.86 -9.42
N LYS A 120 10.67 11.51 -10.03
CA LYS A 120 10.54 12.97 -10.01
C LYS A 120 10.23 13.51 -8.61
N TYR A 121 9.69 12.66 -7.73
CA TYR A 121 9.23 13.01 -6.38
C TYR A 121 9.91 12.18 -5.28
N GLU A 122 10.92 11.37 -5.64
CA GLU A 122 11.93 10.83 -4.70
C GLU A 122 13.01 11.86 -4.44
#